data_AF-A0A2K3LK08-F1
#
_entry.id   AF-A0A2K3LK08-F1
#
_cell.length_a   1.000
_cell.length_b   1.000
_cell.length_c   1.000
_cell.angle_alpha   90.00
_cell.angle_beta   90.00
_cell.angle_gamma   90.00
#
_symmetry.space_group_name_H-M   'P 1'
#
loop_
_entity.id
_entity.type
_entity.pdbx_description
1 polymer ?
#
loop_
_entity_poly.entity_id
_entity_poly.type
_entity_poly.pdbx_seq_one_letter_code
_entity_poly.pdbx_strand_id
1 'polypeptide(L)'
;MQTQSAVSAVHLLLQSVEAALPKQKKNMAVTEFKHAMVAHKRRSKAQHQVEKDSLQLPQDVLVHIFSFLDMQSLVSAGIVSWSWNMAANDNHLWELQYVVLYDCAAKQAVKQHPVRPDEEVNDKLLQKPLDTRMGVNWKEAVKGAYTGKPNVDFLQIKK
;
A
#
# COMPACT_ATOMS: atom_id res chain seq x y z
N MET A 1 -61.27 22.03 -2.34
CA MET A 1 -61.61 20.61 -2.06
C MET A 1 -60.41 19.67 -2.22
N GLN A 2 -59.66 19.67 -3.33
CA GLN A 2 -58.59 18.68 -3.57
C GLN A 2 -57.35 18.78 -2.64
N THR A 3 -56.98 19.97 -2.18
CA THR A 3 -55.76 20.17 -1.37
C THR A 3 -55.88 19.58 0.04
N GLN A 4 -57.04 19.68 0.68
CA GLN A 4 -57.28 19.13 2.03
C GLN A 4 -57.32 17.59 2.02
N SER A 5 -57.84 17.00 0.93
CA SER A 5 -57.82 15.55 0.73
C SER A 5 -56.39 15.03 0.52
N ALA A 6 -55.58 15.74 -0.26
CA ALA A 6 -54.19 15.36 -0.50
C ALA A 6 -53.35 15.44 0.80
N VAL A 7 -53.53 16.49 1.59
CA VAL A 7 -52.86 16.64 2.90
C VAL A 7 -53.27 15.50 3.84
N SER A 8 -54.56 15.17 3.91
CA SER A 8 -55.04 14.08 4.77
C SER A 8 -54.47 12.72 4.35
N ALA A 9 -54.37 12.45 3.04
CA ALA A 9 -53.75 11.24 2.52
C ALA A 9 -52.25 11.14 2.88
N VAL A 10 -51.51 12.24 2.77
CA VAL A 10 -50.08 12.29 3.16
C VAL A 10 -49.90 12.01 4.65
N HIS A 11 -50.75 12.58 5.51
CA HIS A 11 -50.72 12.33 6.95
C HIS A 11 -51.00 10.86 7.28
N LEU A 12 -51.99 10.23 6.64
CA LEU A 12 -52.28 8.81 6.82
C LEU A 12 -51.14 7.91 6.35
N LEU A 13 -50.49 8.25 5.24
CA LEU A 13 -49.32 7.52 4.74
C LEU A 13 -48.13 7.66 5.70
N LEU A 14 -47.86 8.86 6.20
CA LEU A 14 -46.78 9.11 7.17
C LEU A 14 -47.02 8.31 8.46
N GLN A 15 -48.23 8.34 8.99
CA GLN A 15 -48.61 7.58 10.17
C GLN A 15 -48.51 6.07 9.94
N SER A 16 -48.89 5.59 8.76
CA SER A 16 -48.76 4.18 8.38
C SER A 16 -47.29 3.75 8.29
N VAL A 17 -46.41 4.59 7.75
CA VAL A 17 -44.96 4.34 7.69
C VAL A 17 -44.33 4.34 9.08
N GLU A 18 -44.71 5.27 9.96
CA GLU A 18 -44.24 5.29 11.35
C GLU A 18 -44.75 4.08 12.15
N ALA A 19 -45.98 3.61 11.88
CA ALA A 19 -46.53 2.41 12.49
C ALA A 19 -45.87 1.12 11.98
N ALA A 20 -45.56 1.04 10.68
CA ALA A 20 -44.89 -0.11 10.06
C ALA A 20 -43.40 -0.21 10.47
N LEU A 21 -42.73 0.93 10.66
CA LEU A 21 -41.32 1.03 11.05
C LEU A 21 -41.16 1.97 12.25
N PRO A 22 -41.40 1.46 13.47
CA PRO A 22 -41.16 2.21 14.71
C PRO A 22 -39.74 2.77 14.72
N LYS A 23 -39.56 4.01 15.18
CA LYS A 23 -38.24 4.66 15.30
C LYS A 23 -37.23 3.78 16.06
N GLN A 24 -37.71 2.98 17.02
CA GLN A 24 -36.93 1.96 17.73
C GLN A 24 -36.31 0.90 16.80
N LYS A 25 -37.04 0.42 15.79
CA LYS A 25 -36.53 -0.58 14.83
C LYS A 25 -35.42 -0.01 13.94
N LYS A 26 -35.49 1.29 13.60
CA LYS A 26 -34.42 1.98 12.86
C LYS A 26 -33.15 2.09 13.70
N ASN A 27 -33.27 2.47 14.97
CA ASN A 27 -32.11 2.56 15.87
C ASN A 27 -31.49 1.18 16.14
N MET A 28 -32.30 0.14 16.32
CA MET A 28 -31.83 -1.24 16.43
C MET A 28 -31.08 -1.71 15.18
N ALA A 29 -31.60 -1.42 13.99
CA ALA A 29 -30.90 -1.78 12.74
C ALA A 29 -29.53 -1.08 12.63
N VAL A 30 -29.42 0.19 13.03
CA VAL A 30 -28.15 0.92 13.02
C VAL A 30 -27.16 0.34 14.03
N THR A 31 -27.60 -0.02 15.23
CA THR A 31 -26.72 -0.62 16.24
C THR A 31 -26.29 -2.02 15.84
N GLU A 32 -27.19 -2.85 15.30
CA GLU A 32 -26.87 -4.18 14.77
C GLU A 32 -25.88 -4.10 13.61
N PHE A 33 -26.08 -3.17 12.66
CA PHE A 33 -25.13 -2.95 11.57
C PHE A 33 -23.74 -2.56 12.07
N LYS A 34 -23.64 -1.64 13.05
CA LYS A 34 -22.35 -1.27 13.65
C LYS A 34 -21.69 -2.46 14.35
N HIS A 35 -22.47 -3.26 15.07
CA HIS A 35 -21.97 -4.49 15.71
C HIS A 35 -21.50 -5.50 14.68
N ALA A 36 -22.25 -5.69 13.58
CA ALA A 36 -21.88 -6.57 12.47
C ALA A 36 -20.59 -6.10 11.79
N MET A 37 -20.44 -4.79 11.55
CA MET A 37 -19.21 -4.20 10.99
C MET A 37 -18.00 -4.42 11.91
N VAL A 38 -18.15 -4.21 13.21
CA VAL A 38 -17.08 -4.46 14.19
C VAL A 38 -16.76 -5.95 14.30
N ALA A 39 -17.77 -6.81 14.35
CA ALA A 39 -17.62 -8.27 14.39
C ALA A 39 -16.92 -8.78 13.12
N HIS A 40 -17.30 -8.31 11.94
CA HIS A 40 -16.65 -8.61 10.67
C HIS A 40 -15.17 -8.19 10.68
N LYS A 41 -14.86 -6.96 11.13
CA LYS A 41 -13.49 -6.47 11.24
C LYS A 41 -12.66 -7.29 12.24
N ARG A 42 -13.25 -7.70 13.36
CA ARG A 42 -12.60 -8.57 14.36
C ARG A 42 -12.37 -9.98 13.82
N ARG A 43 -13.36 -10.54 13.13
CA ARG A 43 -13.31 -11.88 12.54
C ARG A 43 -12.26 -11.94 11.44
N SER A 44 -12.19 -10.94 10.56
CA SER A 44 -11.09 -10.83 9.59
C SER A 44 -9.75 -10.95 10.31
N LYS A 45 -9.46 -10.15 11.33
CA LYS A 45 -8.17 -10.26 12.05
C LYS A 45 -7.91 -11.61 12.72
N ALA A 46 -8.94 -12.28 13.25
CA ALA A 46 -8.81 -13.56 13.95
C ALA A 46 -8.74 -14.77 12.99
N GLN A 47 -9.43 -14.71 11.86
CA GLN A 47 -9.44 -15.77 10.84
C GLN A 47 -8.07 -15.90 10.15
N HIS A 48 -7.24 -14.84 10.20
CA HIS A 48 -5.83 -14.86 9.79
C HIS A 48 -4.94 -15.77 10.67
N GLN A 49 -5.44 -16.23 11.83
CA GLN A 49 -4.75 -17.22 12.68
C GLN A 49 -5.26 -18.65 12.44
N VAL A 50 -6.50 -18.83 11.99
CA VAL A 50 -7.15 -20.16 11.90
C VAL A 50 -7.06 -20.77 10.50
N GLU A 51 -6.96 -19.98 9.42
CA GLU A 51 -6.71 -20.51 8.06
C GLU A 51 -5.22 -20.87 7.80
N LYS A 52 -4.32 -20.58 8.74
CA LYS A 52 -2.87 -20.76 8.60
C LYS A 52 -2.39 -22.21 8.58
N ASP A 53 -3.19 -23.16 9.03
CA ASP A 53 -2.66 -24.45 9.47
C ASP A 53 -2.67 -25.57 8.43
N SER A 54 -2.79 -25.31 7.12
CA SER A 54 -2.69 -26.44 6.16
C SER A 54 -1.94 -26.25 4.85
N LEU A 55 -1.80 -25.05 4.25
CA LEU A 55 -1.22 -24.96 2.89
C LEU A 55 -0.37 -23.70 2.58
N GLN A 56 -0.15 -22.80 3.53
CA GLN A 56 0.52 -21.53 3.25
C GLN A 56 2.00 -21.56 3.64
N LEU A 57 2.88 -21.17 2.71
CA LEU A 57 4.30 -21.02 2.99
C LEU A 57 4.54 -20.01 4.12
N PRO A 58 5.53 -20.25 5.00
CA PRO A 58 5.97 -19.26 5.97
C PRO A 58 6.34 -17.93 5.32
N GLN A 59 6.09 -16.84 6.04
CA GLN A 59 6.27 -15.47 5.56
C GLN A 59 7.71 -15.18 5.12
N ASP A 60 8.69 -15.67 5.88
CA ASP A 60 10.12 -15.60 5.62
C ASP A 60 10.51 -16.32 4.32
N VAL A 61 9.92 -17.48 4.05
CA VAL A 61 10.14 -18.23 2.80
C VAL A 61 9.60 -17.45 1.60
N LEU A 62 8.41 -16.85 1.73
CA LEU A 62 7.85 -15.98 0.68
C LEU A 62 8.75 -14.77 0.42
N VAL A 63 9.24 -14.09 1.47
CA VAL A 63 10.17 -12.96 1.34
C VAL A 63 11.45 -13.40 0.64
N HIS A 64 11.99 -14.59 0.97
CA HIS A 64 13.17 -15.13 0.30
C HIS A 64 12.92 -15.38 -1.19
N ILE A 65 11.80 -16.00 -1.57
CA ILE A 65 11.43 -16.22 -2.98
C ILE A 65 11.30 -14.86 -3.71
N PHE A 66 10.68 -13.87 -3.06
CA PHE A 66 10.47 -12.55 -3.63
C PHE A 66 11.76 -11.74 -3.81
N SER A 67 12.85 -12.11 -3.13
CA SER A 67 14.17 -11.48 -3.35
C SER A 67 14.74 -11.73 -4.75
N PHE A 68 14.24 -12.74 -5.46
CA PHE A 68 14.62 -13.03 -6.84
C PHE A 68 13.75 -12.33 -7.88
N LEU A 69 12.67 -11.65 -7.47
CA LEU A 69 11.76 -10.96 -8.37
C LEU A 69 12.26 -9.55 -8.68
N ASP A 70 12.03 -9.10 -9.91
CA ASP A 70 12.18 -7.70 -10.26
C ASP A 70 11.03 -6.86 -9.66
N MET A 71 11.17 -5.54 -9.67
CA MET A 71 10.16 -4.63 -9.09
C MET A 71 8.76 -4.83 -9.66
N GLN A 72 8.63 -5.06 -10.96
CA GLN A 72 7.32 -5.20 -11.59
C GLN A 72 6.66 -6.51 -11.14
N SER A 73 7.41 -7.61 -11.08
CA SER A 73 6.92 -8.87 -10.55
C SER A 73 6.62 -8.78 -9.05
N LEU A 74 7.40 -8.02 -8.27
CA LEU A 74 7.17 -7.82 -6.84
C LEU A 74 5.87 -7.06 -6.57
N VAL A 75 5.60 -5.98 -7.33
CA VAL A 75 4.33 -5.25 -7.27
C VAL A 75 3.16 -6.15 -7.66
N SER A 76 3.35 -6.97 -8.72
CA SER A 76 2.34 -7.92 -9.19
C SER A 76 2.06 -9.03 -8.17
N ALA A 77 3.08 -9.54 -7.48
CA ALA A 77 2.91 -10.50 -6.39
C ALA A 77 2.07 -9.90 -5.25
N GLY A 78 2.25 -8.62 -4.96
CA GLY A 78 1.53 -7.92 -3.90
C GLY A 78 0.01 -7.81 -4.09
N ILE A 79 -0.50 -7.97 -5.31
CA ILE A 79 -1.96 -7.91 -5.58
C ILE A 79 -2.63 -9.28 -5.57
N VAL A 80 -1.87 -10.39 -5.50
CA VAL A 80 -2.40 -11.77 -5.59
C VAL A 80 -3.20 -12.17 -4.35
N SER A 81 -2.64 -11.96 -3.17
CA SER A 81 -3.28 -12.34 -1.90
C SER A 81 -2.80 -11.45 -0.75
N TRP A 82 -3.52 -11.45 0.37
CA TRP A 82 -3.11 -10.69 1.55
C TRP A 82 -1.73 -11.12 2.09
N SER A 83 -1.44 -12.42 2.10
CA SER A 83 -0.13 -12.96 2.53
C SER A 83 1.01 -12.53 1.60
N TRP A 84 0.78 -12.58 0.29
CA TRP A 84 1.76 -12.15 -0.69
C TRP A 84 1.93 -10.63 -0.65
N ASN A 85 0.85 -9.88 -0.40
CA ASN A 85 0.95 -8.45 -0.13
C ASN A 85 1.82 -8.16 1.09
N MET A 86 1.67 -8.91 2.19
CA MET A 86 2.54 -8.73 3.35
C MET A 86 4.01 -9.01 3.01
N ALA A 87 4.30 -10.09 2.28
CA ALA A 87 5.69 -10.45 1.91
C ALA A 87 6.29 -9.48 0.90
N ALA A 88 5.53 -9.05 -0.10
CA ALA A 88 5.97 -8.11 -1.13
C ALA A 88 6.15 -6.68 -0.60
N ASN A 89 5.59 -6.34 0.57
CA ASN A 89 5.82 -5.05 1.24
C ASN A 89 6.96 -5.09 2.28
N ASP A 90 7.74 -6.18 2.33
CA ASP A 90 8.89 -6.24 3.23
C ASP A 90 9.90 -5.14 2.90
N ASN A 91 10.27 -4.36 3.91
CA ASN A 91 11.09 -3.17 3.73
C ASN A 91 12.52 -3.51 3.25
N HIS A 92 13.05 -4.68 3.65
CA HIS A 92 14.38 -5.13 3.26
C HIS A 92 14.42 -5.54 1.78
N LEU A 93 13.33 -6.09 1.23
CA LEU A 93 13.23 -6.36 -0.22
C LEU A 93 13.35 -5.08 -1.04
N TRP A 94 12.59 -4.05 -0.66
CA TRP A 94 12.63 -2.76 -1.35
C TRP A 94 13.97 -2.05 -1.17
N GLU A 95 14.63 -2.23 -0.02
CA GLU A 95 15.98 -1.76 0.20
C GLU A 95 16.99 -2.42 -0.74
N LEU A 96 17.00 -3.75 -0.80
CA LEU A 96 17.89 -4.50 -1.68
C LEU A 96 17.72 -4.06 -3.12
N GLN A 97 16.47 -3.90 -3.55
CA GLN A 97 16.12 -3.45 -4.89
C GLN A 97 16.57 -2.01 -5.15
N TYR A 98 16.44 -1.12 -4.17
CA TYR A 98 16.94 0.25 -4.25
C TYR A 98 18.46 0.28 -4.40
N VAL A 99 19.21 -0.48 -3.58
CA VAL A 99 20.66 -0.56 -3.68
C VAL A 99 21.07 -1.08 -5.06
N VAL A 100 20.49 -2.18 -5.54
CA VAL A 100 20.81 -2.74 -6.87
C VAL A 100 20.59 -1.73 -7.99
N LEU A 101 19.54 -0.91 -7.94
CA LEU A 101 19.25 0.07 -8.99
C LEU A 101 20.13 1.32 -8.92
N TYR A 102 20.35 1.85 -7.73
CA TYR A 102 20.97 3.17 -7.55
C TYR A 102 22.46 3.09 -7.22
N ASP A 103 22.94 2.03 -6.53
CA ASP A 103 24.36 1.81 -6.27
C ASP A 103 25.10 1.35 -7.55
N CYS A 104 24.46 0.51 -8.37
CA CYS A 104 25.03 0.14 -9.68
C CYS A 104 25.04 1.32 -10.67
N ALA A 105 24.04 2.21 -10.63
CA ALA A 105 24.01 3.41 -11.48
C ALA A 105 25.15 4.39 -11.13
N ALA A 106 25.47 4.57 -9.85
CA ALA A 106 26.61 5.36 -9.41
C ALA A 106 27.95 4.75 -9.90
N LYS A 107 28.09 3.42 -9.80
CA LYS A 107 29.29 2.70 -10.26
C LYS A 107 29.45 2.70 -11.79
N GLN A 108 28.37 2.78 -12.57
CA GLN A 108 28.45 2.90 -14.03
C GLN A 108 28.77 4.32 -14.50
N ALA A 109 28.28 5.35 -13.81
CA ALA A 109 28.60 6.75 -14.11
C ALA A 109 30.10 7.06 -13.90
N VAL A 110 30.71 6.51 -12.85
CA VAL A 110 32.15 6.66 -12.56
C VAL A 110 33.03 5.97 -13.60
N LYS A 111 32.57 4.86 -14.20
CA LYS A 111 33.34 4.13 -15.23
C LYS A 111 33.39 4.84 -16.60
N GLN A 112 32.57 5.86 -16.84
CA GLN A 112 32.53 6.58 -18.12
C GLN A 112 33.38 7.86 -18.14
N HIS A 113 34.00 8.26 -17.02
CA HIS A 113 34.96 9.38 -16.97
C HIS A 113 36.31 8.91 -16.40
N PRO A 114 37.34 8.65 -17.23
CA PRO A 114 38.70 8.52 -16.75
C PRO A 114 39.30 9.92 -16.61
N VAL A 115 39.14 10.56 -15.45
CA VAL A 115 39.88 11.80 -15.13
C VAL A 115 40.58 11.66 -13.78
N ARG A 116 41.80 12.19 -13.78
CA ARG A 116 42.99 11.96 -12.94
C ARG A 116 42.79 12.11 -11.41
N PRO A 117 43.70 11.49 -10.61
CA PRO A 117 43.68 11.58 -9.16
C PRO A 117 44.35 12.88 -8.71
N ASP A 118 43.57 13.90 -8.42
CA ASP A 118 43.90 14.87 -7.38
C ASP A 118 42.64 15.64 -7.05
N GLU A 119 41.98 15.23 -5.97
CA GLU A 119 41.28 16.09 -5.01
C GLU A 119 40.53 15.20 -4.03
N GLU A 120 40.82 15.45 -2.76
CA GLU A 120 40.31 14.84 -1.55
C GLU A 120 38.79 15.05 -1.43
N VAL A 121 37.99 14.32 -2.21
CA VAL A 121 36.52 14.38 -2.13
C VAL A 121 36.04 13.49 -0.99
N ASN A 122 36.10 14.07 0.21
CA ASN A 122 35.20 13.87 1.34
C ASN A 122 34.33 12.60 1.31
N ASP A 123 34.93 11.51 1.79
CA ASP A 123 34.36 10.18 2.02
C ASP A 123 33.30 10.15 3.16
N LYS A 124 32.55 11.26 3.34
CA LYS A 124 31.58 11.45 4.42
C LYS A 124 30.12 11.27 4.00
N LEU A 125 29.85 10.95 2.73
CA LEU A 125 28.47 10.72 2.28
C LEU A 125 28.04 9.24 2.34
N LEU A 126 28.96 8.32 2.69
CA LEU A 126 28.70 6.88 2.74
C LEU A 126 28.42 6.30 4.14
N GLN A 127 28.40 7.12 5.19
CA GLN A 127 27.99 6.67 6.52
C GLN A 127 26.96 7.62 7.13
N LYS A 128 25.75 7.63 6.54
CA LYS A 128 24.60 8.11 7.31
C LYS A 128 24.28 7.04 8.37
N PRO A 129 24.16 7.41 9.66
CA PRO A 129 24.09 6.44 10.75
C PRO A 129 22.94 5.46 10.56
N LEU A 130 23.17 4.20 10.95
CA LEU A 130 22.20 3.09 10.99
C LEU A 130 20.84 3.49 11.59
N ASP A 131 20.78 4.53 12.44
CA ASP A 131 19.56 5.04 13.05
C ASP A 131 18.59 5.73 12.09
N THR A 132 19.04 6.28 10.95
CA THR A 132 18.11 6.86 9.95
C THR A 132 17.48 5.76 9.07
N ARG A 133 18.13 4.60 8.96
CA ARG A 133 17.73 3.47 8.11
C ARG A 133 16.47 2.77 8.62
N MET A 134 16.23 2.82 9.93
CA MET A 134 15.19 2.06 10.63
C MET A 134 13.77 2.62 10.40
N GLY A 135 13.63 3.82 9.83
CA GLY A 135 12.34 4.47 9.54
C GLY A 135 12.05 4.75 8.08
N VAL A 136 12.96 4.41 7.15
CA VAL A 136 12.76 4.67 5.73
C VAL A 136 11.85 3.60 5.15
N ASN A 137 10.69 4.02 4.63
CA ASN A 137 9.85 3.19 3.78
C ASN A 137 10.46 3.13 2.37
N TRP A 138 11.26 2.10 2.13
CA TRP A 138 12.01 1.96 0.87
C TRP A 138 11.11 1.82 -0.35
N LYS A 139 9.90 1.29 -0.18
CA LYS A 139 8.90 1.22 -1.26
C LYS A 139 8.49 2.61 -1.73
N GLU A 140 8.22 3.53 -0.79
CA GLU A 140 7.91 4.92 -1.14
C GLU A 140 9.14 5.66 -1.68
N ALA A 141 10.35 5.35 -1.21
CA ALA A 141 11.59 5.92 -1.76
C ALA A 141 11.81 5.50 -3.23
N VAL A 142 11.61 4.21 -3.54
CA VAL A 142 11.65 3.69 -4.92
C VAL A 142 10.57 4.38 -5.76
N LYS A 143 9.32 4.41 -5.29
CA LYS A 143 8.22 5.07 -5.99
C LYS A 143 8.50 6.56 -6.27
N GLY A 144 9.02 7.28 -5.28
CA GLY A 144 9.42 8.69 -5.42
C GLY A 144 10.49 8.88 -6.49
N ALA A 145 11.49 8.00 -6.54
CA ALA A 145 12.54 8.04 -7.54
C ALA A 145 12.04 7.67 -8.96
N TYR A 146 10.99 6.83 -9.05
CA TYR A 146 10.29 6.54 -10.31
C TYR A 146 9.42 7.71 -10.81
N THR A 147 8.73 8.43 -9.92
CA THR A 147 7.86 9.56 -10.28
C THR A 147 8.60 10.89 -10.40
N GLY A 148 9.81 11.00 -9.85
CA GLY A 148 10.57 12.25 -9.69
C GLY A 148 11.42 12.68 -10.87
N LYS A 149 11.35 12.03 -12.04
CA LYS A 149 12.04 12.49 -13.26
C LYS A 149 11.04 12.97 -14.31
N PRO A 150 10.88 14.29 -14.54
CA PRO A 150 10.49 14.75 -15.86
C PRO A 150 11.62 14.38 -16.83
N ASN A 151 11.22 13.66 -17.88
CA ASN A 151 12.03 13.31 -19.03
C ASN A 151 12.52 14.59 -19.72
N VAL A 152 13.72 15.04 -19.39
CA VAL A 152 14.50 16.00 -20.17
C VAL A 152 15.94 15.57 -19.99
N ASP A 153 16.43 14.81 -20.98
CA ASP A 153 17.86 14.68 -21.38
C ASP A 153 18.07 13.53 -22.39
N PHE A 154 17.03 12.80 -22.78
CA PHE A 154 17.12 11.81 -23.87
C PHE A 154 16.97 12.37 -25.29
N LEU A 155 17.00 13.70 -25.50
CA LEU A 155 16.85 14.33 -26.83
C LEU A 155 18.00 15.27 -27.22
N GLN A 156 19.25 14.92 -26.90
CA GLN A 156 20.43 15.59 -27.45
C GLN A 156 21.44 14.64 -28.11
N ILE A 157 20.99 13.47 -28.61
CA ILE A 157 21.79 12.68 -29.55
C ILE A 157 20.89 12.19 -30.69
N LYS A 158 20.61 13.09 -31.64
CA LYS A 158 20.44 12.80 -33.08
C LYS A 158 20.17 14.10 -33.85
N LYS A 159 21.24 14.79 -34.22
CA LYS A 159 21.59 15.09 -35.62
C LYS A 159 22.92 15.83 -35.68
#